data_AF-A0A757FMS2-F1
#
_entry.id   AF-A0A757FMS2-F1
#
_cell.length_a   1.000
_cell.length_b   1.000
_cell.length_c   1.000
_cell.angle_alpha   90.00
_cell.angle_beta   90.00
_cell.angle_gamma   90.00
#
_symmetry.space_group_name_H-M   'P 1'
#
loop_
_entity.id
_entity.type
_entity.pdbx_description
1 polymer ?
#
loop_
_entity_poly.entity_id
_entity_poly.type
_entity_poly.pdbx_seq_one_letter_code
_entity_poly.pdbx_strand_id
1 'polypeptide(L)'
;SRPSAGRALGKGEVNTQSGRTYVGLQNEYNGIIDSASNPQLTLIADSTPNESTRKALAETLQSDSAAAYFDQVASPEAKARGYMSTREFEAFEAGRRYANTAYLVDLQEMQGDNLLRELVRITAQMNWQLNDLKEQIRQGNVISGQQLALTARQYYEKQLGSLEKTINQANAR
;
A
#
# COMPACT_ATOMS: atom_id res chain seq x y z
N SER A 1 7.65 -11.85 13.51
CA SER A 1 9.01 -11.43 13.91
C SER A 1 9.77 -11.00 12.67
N ARG A 2 10.56 -9.92 12.74
CA ARG A 2 11.42 -9.49 11.62
C ARG A 2 12.37 -10.63 11.24
N PRO A 3 12.50 -11.01 9.96
CA PRO A 3 13.55 -11.92 9.54
C PRO A 3 14.89 -11.22 9.79
N SER A 4 15.70 -11.75 10.71
CA SER A 4 17.06 -11.24 10.92
C SER A 4 18.00 -11.96 9.97
N ALA A 5 18.84 -11.22 9.23
CA ALA A 5 19.90 -11.81 8.40
C ALA A 5 21.14 -12.23 9.21
N GLY A 6 21.15 -11.99 10.52
CA GLY A 6 22.29 -12.30 11.40
C GLY A 6 21.91 -12.33 12.88
N ARG A 7 22.83 -12.77 13.75
CA ARG A 7 22.63 -12.73 15.20
C ARG A 7 22.94 -11.35 15.77
N ALA A 8 22.55 -11.14 17.03
CA ALA A 8 23.07 -10.02 17.82
C ALA A 8 24.49 -10.35 18.31
N LEU A 9 25.39 -9.37 18.25
CA LEU A 9 26.76 -9.48 18.77
C LEU A 9 26.83 -9.06 20.25
N GLY A 10 27.70 -9.70 21.03
CA GLY A 10 28.02 -9.31 22.41
C GLY A 10 28.95 -8.09 22.47
N LYS A 11 29.01 -7.40 23.63
CA LYS A 11 29.79 -6.16 23.80
C LYS A 11 31.28 -6.30 23.43
N GLY A 12 31.91 -7.45 23.73
CA GLY A 12 33.31 -7.71 23.37
C GLY A 12 33.53 -7.89 21.87
N GLU A 13 32.54 -8.49 21.18
CA GLU A 13 32.59 -8.78 19.75
C GLU A 13 32.50 -7.51 18.92
N VAL A 14 31.62 -6.59 19.32
CA VAL A 14 31.38 -5.31 18.65
C VAL A 14 32.62 -4.42 18.62
N ASN A 15 33.52 -4.54 19.61
CA ASN A 15 34.73 -3.70 19.69
C ASN A 15 35.85 -4.15 18.74
N THR A 16 35.72 -5.31 18.10
CA THR A 16 36.65 -5.76 17.06
C THR A 16 36.37 -5.06 15.73
N GLN A 17 37.36 -5.01 14.83
CA GLN A 17 37.13 -4.42 13.50
C GLN A 17 36.02 -5.18 12.75
N SER A 18 36.04 -6.51 12.78
CA SER A 18 35.02 -7.36 12.16
C SER A 18 33.64 -7.18 12.78
N GLY A 19 33.56 -7.01 14.11
CA GLY A 19 32.32 -6.73 14.81
C GLY A 19 31.71 -5.37 14.46
N ARG A 20 32.52 -4.32 14.36
CA ARG A 20 32.07 -3.00 13.88
C ARG A 20 31.52 -3.09 12.45
N THR A 21 32.23 -3.78 11.55
CA THR A 21 31.74 -4.00 10.18
C THR A 21 30.44 -4.79 10.15
N TYR A 22 30.32 -5.83 10.97
CA TYR A 22 29.10 -6.64 11.08
C TYR A 22 27.89 -5.79 11.48
N VAL A 23 28.03 -4.96 12.52
CA VAL A 23 26.95 -4.06 12.97
C VAL A 23 26.59 -3.06 11.88
N GLY A 24 27.58 -2.50 11.17
CA GLY A 24 27.34 -1.60 10.04
C GLY A 24 26.49 -2.25 8.94
N LEU A 25 26.86 -3.46 8.50
CA LEU A 25 26.11 -4.20 7.48
C LEU A 25 24.72 -4.62 7.98
N GLN A 26 24.58 -4.98 9.25
CA GLN A 26 23.28 -5.30 9.83
C GLN A 26 22.35 -4.08 9.87
N ASN A 27 22.89 -2.90 10.16
CA ASN A 27 22.12 -1.65 10.12
C ASN A 27 21.68 -1.31 8.69
N GLU A 28 22.57 -1.48 7.71
CA GLU A 28 22.25 -1.25 6.29
C GLU A 28 21.16 -2.23 5.81
N TYR A 29 21.30 -3.51 6.13
CA TYR A 29 20.28 -4.53 5.86
C TYR A 29 18.92 -4.12 6.43
N ASN A 30 18.87 -3.73 7.71
CA ASN A 30 17.64 -3.33 8.36
C ASN A 30 17.00 -2.11 7.68
N GLY A 31 17.79 -1.12 7.28
CA GLY A 31 17.29 0.05 6.54
C GLY A 31 16.66 -0.32 5.19
N ILE A 32 17.26 -1.29 4.48
CA ILE A 32 16.70 -1.80 3.22
C ILE A 32 15.40 -2.56 3.47
N ILE A 33 15.35 -3.42 4.49
CA ILE A 33 14.12 -4.17 4.83
C ILE A 33 12.98 -3.24 5.25
N ASP A 34 13.26 -2.19 6.01
CA ASP A 34 12.25 -1.21 6.41
C ASP A 34 11.68 -0.48 5.18
N SER A 35 12.54 -0.07 4.25
CA SER A 35 12.14 0.55 2.99
C SER A 35 11.33 -0.40 2.11
N ALA A 36 11.80 -1.65 1.99
CA ALA A 36 11.14 -2.71 1.23
C ALA A 36 9.76 -3.09 1.77
N SER A 37 9.55 -2.95 3.09
CA SER A 37 8.28 -3.27 3.75
C SER A 37 7.25 -2.15 3.65
N ASN A 38 7.69 -0.90 3.44
CA ASN A 38 6.83 0.28 3.46
C ASN A 38 5.63 0.20 2.50
N PRO A 39 5.76 -0.23 1.22
CA PRO A 39 4.62 -0.30 0.31
C PRO A 39 3.52 -1.23 0.81
N GLN A 40 3.89 -2.39 1.38
CA GLN A 40 2.92 -3.34 1.92
C GLN A 40 2.24 -2.80 3.17
N LEU A 41 3.00 -2.15 4.07
CA LEU A 41 2.44 -1.53 5.28
C LEU A 41 1.45 -0.42 4.93
N THR A 42 1.79 0.41 3.94
CA THR A 42 0.90 1.48 3.45
C THR A 42 -0.36 0.90 2.81
N LEU A 43 -0.25 -0.15 1.98
CA LEU A 43 -1.41 -0.81 1.40
C LEU A 43 -2.34 -1.39 2.48
N ILE A 44 -1.79 -2.00 3.53
CA ILE A 44 -2.57 -2.53 4.66
C ILE A 44 -3.27 -1.40 5.40
N ALA A 45 -2.56 -0.31 5.70
CA ALA A 45 -3.13 0.86 6.36
C ALA A 45 -4.29 1.46 5.54
N ASP A 46 -4.08 1.67 4.24
CA ASP A 46 -5.08 2.21 3.32
C ASP A 46 -6.30 1.29 3.14
N SER A 47 -6.13 -0.02 3.37
CA SER A 47 -7.20 -1.03 3.26
C SER A 47 -7.88 -1.34 4.60
N THR A 48 -7.39 -0.76 5.70
CA THR A 48 -8.01 -0.91 7.02
C THR A 48 -9.20 0.04 7.15
N PRO A 49 -10.32 -0.35 7.78
CA PRO A 49 -11.47 0.53 7.95
C PRO A 49 -11.07 1.87 8.58
N ASN A 50 -11.51 2.96 7.95
CA ASN A 50 -11.13 4.31 8.35
C ASN A 50 -12.37 5.16 8.63
N GLU A 51 -12.60 5.46 9.91
CA GLU A 51 -13.77 6.22 10.36
C GLU A 51 -13.80 7.65 9.80
N SER A 52 -12.66 8.21 9.38
CA SER A 52 -12.64 9.56 8.77
C SER A 52 -13.44 9.63 7.46
N THR A 53 -13.71 8.48 6.81
CA THR A 53 -14.55 8.42 5.60
C THR A 53 -16.05 8.50 5.89
N ARG A 54 -16.49 8.33 7.15
CA ARG A 54 -17.91 8.23 7.53
C ARG A 54 -18.73 9.41 7.03
N LYS A 55 -18.25 10.63 7.29
CA LYS A 55 -18.98 11.86 6.92
C LYS A 55 -19.11 11.99 5.41
N ALA A 56 -18.01 11.82 4.69
CA ALA A 56 -17.99 11.92 3.23
C ALA A 56 -18.88 10.83 2.59
N LEU A 57 -18.86 9.62 3.13
CA LEU A 57 -19.73 8.54 2.67
C LEU A 57 -21.20 8.89 2.92
N ALA A 58 -21.56 9.34 4.12
CA ALA A 58 -22.94 9.73 4.44
C ALA A 58 -23.47 10.85 3.53
N GLU A 59 -22.63 11.84 3.21
CA GLU A 59 -22.97 12.90 2.24
C GLU A 59 -23.16 12.33 0.83
N THR A 60 -22.27 11.46 0.36
CA THR A 60 -22.40 10.81 -0.94
C THR A 60 -23.70 10.00 -1.05
N LEU A 61 -24.08 9.27 -0.01
CA LEU A 61 -25.24 8.37 -0.01
C LEU A 61 -26.60 9.10 0.02
N GLN A 62 -26.62 10.44 0.05
CA GLN A 62 -27.85 11.21 -0.11
C GLN A 62 -28.45 11.12 -1.52
N SER A 63 -27.66 10.70 -2.51
CA SER A 63 -28.12 10.47 -3.88
C SER A 63 -28.58 9.02 -4.06
N ASP A 64 -29.76 8.83 -4.64
CA ASP A 64 -30.32 7.48 -4.88
C ASP A 64 -29.41 6.62 -5.77
N SER A 65 -28.82 7.22 -6.82
CA SER A 65 -27.87 6.51 -7.69
C SER A 65 -26.57 6.17 -6.98
N ALA A 66 -26.14 6.98 -6.01
CA ALA A 66 -25.01 6.70 -5.13
C ALA A 66 -25.30 5.55 -4.17
N ALA A 67 -26.47 5.55 -3.54
CA ALA A 67 -26.92 4.50 -2.63
C ALA A 67 -27.05 3.16 -3.35
N ALA A 68 -27.70 3.15 -4.53
CA ALA A 68 -27.81 1.95 -5.36
C ALA A 68 -26.44 1.37 -5.76
N TYR A 69 -25.47 2.23 -6.10
CA TYR A 69 -24.12 1.79 -6.42
C TYR A 69 -23.37 1.26 -5.19
N PHE A 70 -23.52 1.91 -4.04
CA PHE A 70 -22.97 1.42 -2.77
C PHE A 70 -23.49 0.02 -2.43
N ASP A 71 -24.78 -0.22 -2.60
CA ASP A 71 -25.37 -1.54 -2.39
C ASP A 71 -24.80 -2.61 -3.34
N GLN A 72 -24.33 -2.22 -4.52
CA GLN A 72 -23.71 -3.14 -5.47
C GLN A 72 -22.24 -3.42 -5.15
N VAL A 73 -21.44 -2.40 -4.82
CA VAL A 73 -19.97 -2.53 -4.82
C VAL A 73 -19.31 -2.48 -3.45
N ALA A 74 -19.97 -1.92 -2.43
CA ALA A 74 -19.37 -1.75 -1.12
C ALA A 74 -19.18 -3.11 -0.43
N SER A 75 -18.08 -3.23 0.32
CA SER A 75 -17.81 -4.43 1.10
C SER A 75 -18.87 -4.65 2.19
N PRO A 76 -19.07 -5.90 2.65
CA PRO A 76 -19.95 -6.18 3.79
C PRO A 76 -19.56 -5.40 5.05
N GLU A 77 -18.25 -5.21 5.27
CA GLU A 77 -17.70 -4.44 6.38
C GLU A 77 -18.13 -2.96 6.29
N ALA A 78 -18.02 -2.35 5.11
CA ALA A 78 -18.43 -0.97 4.89
C ALA A 78 -19.94 -0.77 5.07
N LYS A 79 -20.74 -1.72 4.55
CA LYS A 79 -22.21 -1.75 4.73
C LYS A 79 -22.61 -1.83 6.20
N ALA A 80 -21.92 -2.69 6.97
CA ALA A 80 -22.21 -2.87 8.39
C ALA A 80 -21.80 -1.66 9.25
N ARG A 81 -20.67 -1.03 8.94
CA ARG A 81 -20.08 0.04 9.77
C ARG A 81 -20.55 1.45 9.39
N GLY A 82 -20.96 1.65 8.15
CA GLY A 82 -21.29 2.96 7.58
C GLY A 82 -20.05 3.83 7.29
N TYR A 83 -18.88 3.20 7.10
CA TYR A 83 -17.64 3.86 6.65
C TYR A 83 -16.72 2.84 6.00
N MET A 84 -15.82 3.31 5.13
CA MET A 84 -14.94 2.48 4.30
C MET A 84 -13.48 2.61 4.74
N SER A 85 -12.62 1.73 4.22
CA SER A 85 -11.19 2.05 4.16
C SER A 85 -10.93 3.20 3.19
N THR A 86 -9.79 3.88 3.31
CA THR A 86 -9.43 4.96 2.37
C THR A 86 -9.39 4.44 0.93
N ARG A 87 -8.78 3.27 0.71
CA ARG A 87 -8.67 2.64 -0.61
C ARG A 87 -10.01 2.27 -1.19
N GLU A 88 -10.89 1.69 -0.38
CA GLU A 88 -12.24 1.32 -0.80
C GLU A 88 -13.07 2.57 -1.13
N PHE A 89 -12.97 3.63 -0.33
CA PHE A 89 -13.68 4.88 -0.56
C PHE A 89 -13.25 5.56 -1.87
N GLU A 90 -11.94 5.61 -2.16
CA GLU A 90 -11.42 6.13 -3.43
C GLU A 90 -11.97 5.35 -4.63
N ALA A 91 -11.94 4.01 -4.55
CA ALA A 91 -12.46 3.15 -5.61
C ALA A 91 -13.98 3.31 -5.78
N PHE A 92 -14.72 3.40 -4.68
CA PHE A 92 -16.16 3.64 -4.68
C PHE A 92 -16.50 4.98 -5.33
N GLU A 93 -15.85 6.08 -4.93
CA GLU A 93 -16.13 7.40 -5.52
C GLU A 93 -15.79 7.46 -7.01
N ALA A 94 -14.66 6.85 -7.42
CA ALA A 94 -14.30 6.77 -8.83
C ALA A 94 -15.33 5.93 -9.62
N GLY A 95 -15.71 4.76 -9.10
CA GLY A 95 -16.66 3.87 -9.77
C GLY A 95 -18.07 4.46 -9.83
N ARG A 96 -18.52 5.08 -8.73
CA ARG A 96 -19.85 5.68 -8.60
C ARG A 96 -20.08 6.78 -9.62
N ARG A 97 -19.06 7.59 -9.87
CA ARG A 97 -19.18 8.69 -10.82
C ARG A 97 -19.01 8.22 -12.26
N TYR A 98 -18.30 7.12 -12.52
CA TYR A 98 -17.74 6.90 -13.86
C TYR A 98 -18.03 5.52 -14.46
N ALA A 99 -18.43 4.54 -13.64
CA ALA A 99 -18.85 3.20 -14.06
C ALA A 99 -20.33 2.90 -13.73
N ASN A 100 -20.99 3.76 -12.94
CA ASN A 100 -22.39 3.59 -12.56
C ASN A 100 -23.35 4.01 -13.69
N THR A 101 -24.13 3.05 -14.20
CA THR A 101 -25.11 3.30 -15.25
C THR A 101 -26.25 4.22 -14.79
N ALA A 102 -26.66 4.15 -13.52
CA ALA A 102 -27.69 5.04 -12.98
C ALA A 102 -27.21 6.49 -12.96
N TYR A 103 -25.94 6.73 -12.59
CA TYR A 103 -25.36 8.06 -12.66
C TYR A 103 -25.27 8.61 -14.09
N LEU A 104 -25.02 7.75 -15.09
CA LEU A 104 -25.03 8.15 -16.50
C LEU A 104 -26.43 8.54 -17.00
N VAL A 105 -27.47 7.90 -16.45
CA VAL A 105 -28.89 8.27 -16.69
C VAL A 105 -29.19 9.61 -16.04
N ASP A 106 -28.83 9.81 -14.76
CA ASP A 106 -29.00 11.09 -14.07
C ASP A 106 -28.38 12.24 -14.88
N LEU A 107 -27.15 12.03 -15.39
CA LEU A 107 -26.45 13.01 -16.22
C LEU A 107 -27.18 13.32 -17.54
N GLN A 108 -27.85 12.33 -18.11
CA GLN A 108 -28.62 12.48 -19.34
C GLN A 108 -29.95 13.22 -19.12
N GLU A 109 -30.52 13.12 -17.92
CA GLU A 109 -31.74 13.82 -17.52
C GLU A 109 -31.47 15.28 -17.08
N MET A 110 -30.23 15.62 -16.70
CA MET A 110 -29.83 17.00 -16.41
C MET A 110 -30.03 17.92 -17.63
N GLN A 111 -30.62 19.11 -17.42
CA GLN A 111 -30.72 20.14 -18.46
C GLN A 111 -29.36 20.79 -18.71
N GLY A 112 -28.85 20.75 -19.96
CA GLY A 112 -27.56 21.33 -20.32
C GLY A 112 -27.07 20.95 -21.72
N ASP A 113 -25.96 21.55 -22.15
CA ASP A 113 -25.31 21.30 -23.44
C ASP A 113 -24.79 19.86 -23.54
N ASN A 114 -25.08 19.19 -24.65
CA ASN A 114 -24.59 17.83 -24.95
C ASN A 114 -23.05 17.77 -24.97
N LEU A 115 -22.37 18.81 -25.42
CA LEU A 115 -20.91 18.84 -25.46
C LEU A 115 -20.30 18.84 -24.06
N LEU A 116 -20.87 19.62 -23.14
CA LEU A 116 -20.41 19.65 -21.74
C LEU A 116 -20.61 18.30 -21.06
N ARG A 117 -21.72 17.61 -21.35
CA ARG A 117 -21.96 16.25 -20.83
C ARG A 117 -20.96 15.23 -21.36
N GLU A 118 -20.65 15.30 -22.66
CA GLU A 118 -19.66 14.40 -23.24
C GLU A 118 -18.26 14.68 -22.68
N LEU A 119 -17.90 15.96 -22.48
CA LEU A 119 -16.66 16.33 -21.81
C LEU A 119 -16.59 15.75 -20.38
N VAL A 120 -17.68 15.86 -19.61
CA VAL A 120 -17.77 15.27 -18.27
C VAL A 120 -17.59 13.76 -18.32
N ARG A 121 -18.20 13.06 -19.29
CA ARG A 121 -18.05 11.59 -19.48
C ARG A 121 -16.62 11.17 -19.84
N ILE A 122 -15.93 11.93 -20.70
CA ILE A 122 -14.54 11.64 -21.06
C ILE A 122 -13.60 11.87 -19.87
N THR A 123 -13.71 13.01 -19.18
CA THR A 123 -12.89 13.28 -17.99
C THR A 123 -13.15 12.26 -16.88
N ALA A 124 -14.41 11.86 -16.72
CA ALA A 124 -14.84 10.78 -15.85
C ALA A 124 -14.12 9.45 -16.14
N GLN A 125 -14.19 8.99 -17.38
CA GLN A 125 -13.55 7.75 -17.81
C GLN A 125 -12.03 7.80 -17.58
N MET A 126 -11.40 8.94 -17.87
CA MET A 126 -9.98 9.16 -17.61
C MET A 126 -9.65 9.02 -16.12
N ASN A 127 -10.44 9.61 -15.23
CA ASN A 127 -10.24 9.50 -13.78
C ASN A 127 -10.39 8.07 -13.28
N TRP A 128 -11.35 7.30 -13.81
CA TRP A 128 -11.50 5.88 -13.50
C TRP A 128 -10.27 5.07 -13.91
N GLN A 129 -9.78 5.28 -15.14
CA GLN A 129 -8.55 4.62 -15.63
C GLN A 129 -7.32 5.00 -14.81
N LEU A 130 -7.22 6.26 -14.38
CA LEU A 130 -6.13 6.71 -13.50
C LEU A 130 -6.20 6.06 -12.11
N ASN A 131 -7.41 5.84 -11.56
CA ASN A 131 -7.57 5.11 -10.31
C ASN A 131 -7.14 3.65 -10.43
N ASP A 132 -7.51 2.98 -11.54
CA ASP A 132 -7.04 1.62 -11.82
C ASP A 132 -5.52 1.56 -11.97
N LEU A 133 -4.92 2.49 -12.71
CA LEU A 133 -3.46 2.60 -12.85
C LEU A 133 -2.78 2.85 -11.49
N LYS A 134 -3.34 3.70 -10.63
CA LYS A 134 -2.83 3.92 -9.26
C LYS A 134 -2.81 2.60 -8.48
N GLU A 135 -3.85 1.79 -8.58
CA GLU A 135 -3.91 0.49 -7.91
C GLU A 135 -2.89 -0.51 -8.48
N GLN A 136 -2.73 -0.58 -9.80
CA GLN A 136 -1.69 -1.41 -10.43
C GLN A 136 -0.28 -0.99 -9.99
N ILE A 137 0.01 0.31 -9.91
CA ILE A 137 1.29 0.84 -9.40
C ILE A 137 1.48 0.45 -7.93
N ARG A 138 0.45 0.56 -7.10
CA ARG A 138 0.51 0.18 -5.69
C ARG A 138 0.88 -1.30 -5.53
N GLN A 139 0.24 -2.18 -6.31
CA GLN A 139 0.57 -3.62 -6.33
C GLN A 139 2.00 -3.87 -6.82
N GLY A 140 2.43 -3.18 -7.88
CA GLY A 140 3.81 -3.24 -8.39
C GLY A 140 4.85 -2.81 -7.35
N ASN A 141 4.55 -1.79 -6.54
CA ASN A 141 5.41 -1.33 -5.45
C ASN A 141 5.54 -2.37 -4.34
N VAL A 142 4.47 -3.09 -4.01
CA VAL A 142 4.51 -4.21 -3.05
C VAL A 142 5.42 -5.33 -3.56
N ILE A 143 5.27 -5.73 -4.82
CA ILE A 143 6.10 -6.76 -5.44
C ILE A 143 7.57 -6.32 -5.48
N SER A 144 7.82 -5.07 -5.88
CA SER A 144 9.17 -4.49 -5.92
C SER A 144 9.82 -4.46 -4.54
N GLY A 145 9.04 -4.11 -3.49
CA GLY A 145 9.48 -4.17 -2.10
C GLY A 145 9.84 -5.59 -1.68
N GLN A 146 8.99 -6.58 -1.97
CA GLN A 146 9.26 -7.99 -1.67
C GLN A 146 10.53 -8.50 -2.37
N GLN A 147 10.72 -8.12 -3.64
CA GLN A 147 11.92 -8.49 -4.39
C GLN A 147 13.19 -7.84 -3.80
N LEU A 148 13.13 -6.55 -3.45
CA LEU A 148 14.21 -5.85 -2.78
C LEU A 148 14.58 -6.54 -1.45
N ALA A 149 13.59 -6.92 -0.65
CA ALA A 149 13.82 -7.64 0.60
C ALA A 149 14.51 -9.00 0.40
N LEU A 150 14.09 -9.76 -0.62
CA LEU A 150 14.70 -11.05 -0.97
C LEU A 150 16.16 -10.88 -1.42
N THR A 151 16.42 -9.92 -2.31
CA THR A 151 17.78 -9.63 -2.79
C THR A 151 18.69 -9.16 -1.65
N ALA A 152 18.21 -8.25 -0.80
CA ALA A 152 18.95 -7.79 0.36
C ALA A 152 19.30 -8.97 1.29
N ARG A 153 18.31 -9.81 1.61
CA ARG A 153 18.52 -10.98 2.45
C ARG A 153 19.62 -11.90 1.90
N GLN A 154 19.56 -12.24 0.62
CA GLN A 154 20.56 -13.11 -0.03
C GLN A 154 21.97 -12.51 -0.01
N TYR A 155 22.09 -11.19 -0.13
CA TYR A 155 23.38 -10.49 -0.11
C TYR A 155 23.95 -10.44 1.31
N TYR A 156 23.18 -9.96 2.28
CA TYR A 156 23.64 -9.72 3.64
C TYR A 156 23.82 -11.01 4.44
N GLU A 157 22.99 -12.05 4.26
CA GLU A 157 23.18 -13.34 4.96
C GLU A 157 24.57 -13.94 4.66
N LYS A 158 25.06 -13.82 3.42
CA LYS A 158 26.38 -14.32 3.02
C LYS A 158 27.50 -13.54 3.72
N GLN A 159 27.42 -12.21 3.71
CA GLN A 159 28.47 -11.34 4.28
C GLN A 159 28.50 -11.40 5.80
N LEU A 160 27.33 -11.32 6.43
CA LEU A 160 27.19 -11.43 7.88
C LEU A 160 27.66 -12.82 8.34
N GLY A 161 27.27 -13.90 7.65
CA GLY A 161 27.74 -15.24 7.98
C GLY A 161 29.26 -15.42 7.85
N SER A 162 29.91 -14.73 6.89
CA SER A 162 31.37 -14.72 6.77
C SER A 162 32.04 -13.97 7.93
N LEU A 163 31.56 -12.77 8.26
CA LEU A 163 32.06 -11.97 9.36
C LEU A 163 31.87 -12.66 10.71
N GLU A 164 30.75 -13.34 10.89
CA GLU A 164 30.45 -14.11 12.10
C GLU A 164 31.48 -15.21 12.34
N LYS A 165 31.90 -15.94 11.29
CA LYS A 165 32.98 -16.94 11.39
C LYS A 165 34.29 -16.30 11.85
N THR A 166 34.65 -15.13 11.30
CA THR A 166 35.86 -14.40 11.68
C THR A 166 35.81 -13.94 13.14
N ILE A 167 34.68 -13.40 13.59
CA ILE A 167 34.46 -12.98 14.98
C ILE A 167 34.61 -14.17 15.93
N ASN A 168 33.97 -15.30 15.61
CA ASN A 168 34.03 -16.50 16.44
C ASN A 168 35.46 -17.07 16.53
N GLN A 169 36.23 -17.03 15.45
CA GLN A 169 37.65 -17.44 15.44
C GLN A 169 38.54 -16.51 16.28
N ALA A 170 38.26 -15.21 16.29
CA ALA A 170 39.00 -14.25 17.09
C ALA A 170 38.73 -14.39 18.59
N ASN A 171 37.51 -14.77 18.99
CA ASN A 171 37.15 -15.00 20.40
C ASN A 171 37.62 -16.34 20.96
N ALA A 172 37.94 -17.31 20.10
CA ALA A 172 38.43 -18.63 20.51
C ALA A 172 39.95 -18.64 20.82
N ARG A 173 40.62 -17.50 20.67
CA ARG A 173 42.05 -17.28 20.97
C ARG A 173 42.18 -16.41 22.20
#